data_AF-A0A7C4CNZ4-F1
#
_entry.id   AF-A0A7C4CNZ4-F1
#
_cell.length_a   1.000
_cell.length_b   1.000
_cell.length_c   1.000
_cell.angle_alpha   90.00
_cell.angle_beta   90.00
_cell.angle_gamma   90.00
#
_symmetry.space_group_name_H-M   'P 1'
#
loop_
_entity.id
_entity.type
_entity.pdbx_description
1 polymer ?
#
loop_
_entity_poly.entity_id
_entity_poly.type
_entity_poly.pdbx_seq_one_letter_code
_entity_poly.pdbx_strand_id
1 'polypeptide(L)'
;MRGGVIGIIAVITLTLLVDNALLYQKHRFHALVLAPSNFRVDTEVQKRLLSKGIQFVTYDVGEPISYEMLKLFHFVVLIASGDLAGFQTPYFVPTEFVVRYLNGKRNISELLRYVRDGGGLFFMVSMTGAGQETAEGCEELLQPLGIRLLAAQVRDDAHSTCNGEYAWTTNIAKSPVTVGVKRIVYPTNMLRWDDAYATAPFVLESKEWQPIVKGMPESVAARG
;
A
#
# COMPACT_ATOMS: atom_id res chain seq x y z
N MET A 1 -70.85 32.02 -4.42
CA MET A 1 -69.95 31.56 -3.34
C MET A 1 -68.63 31.13 -3.97
N ARG A 2 -67.52 31.73 -3.51
CA ARG A 2 -66.11 31.24 -3.50
C ARG A 2 -65.61 30.65 -4.83
N GLY A 3 -64.81 31.35 -5.63
CA GLY A 3 -63.35 31.55 -5.42
C GLY A 3 -62.61 30.34 -5.99
N GLY A 4 -61.56 30.39 -6.81
CA GLY A 4 -60.59 31.38 -7.24
C GLY A 4 -59.34 30.59 -7.73
N VAL A 5 -58.37 31.29 -8.32
CA VAL A 5 -56.96 30.86 -8.61
C VAL A 5 -56.80 29.92 -9.82
N ILE A 6 -56.37 30.37 -11.02
CA ILE A 6 -55.03 30.85 -11.48
C ILE A 6 -53.93 29.79 -11.34
N GLY A 7 -53.32 29.35 -12.45
CA GLY A 7 -52.04 28.63 -12.39
C GLY A 7 -51.60 27.95 -13.69
N ILE A 8 -50.88 28.69 -14.52
CA ILE A 8 -50.00 28.24 -15.60
C ILE A 8 -48.96 27.23 -15.07
N ILE A 9 -48.59 26.20 -15.86
CA ILE A 9 -47.19 25.89 -16.25
C ILE A 9 -47.26 25.08 -17.56
N ALA A 10 -46.95 25.76 -18.65
CA ALA A 10 -46.24 25.18 -19.77
C ALA A 10 -44.73 25.42 -19.54
N VAL A 11 -43.89 24.58 -20.16
CA VAL A 11 -42.42 24.72 -20.29
C VAL A 11 -41.71 24.38 -18.96
N ILE A 12 -40.87 23.35 -18.83
CA ILE A 12 -39.58 23.17 -19.51
C ILE A 12 -39.19 21.69 -19.56
N THR A 13 -39.02 21.20 -20.78
CA THR A 13 -38.21 20.05 -21.16
C THR A 13 -36.74 20.30 -20.78
N LEU A 14 -36.25 20.06 -19.56
CA LEU A 14 -34.79 19.93 -19.28
C LEU A 14 -34.37 19.60 -17.83
N THR A 15 -34.94 18.61 -17.12
CA THR A 15 -34.40 18.31 -15.76
C THR A 15 -34.35 16.85 -15.34
N LEU A 16 -34.50 15.90 -16.26
CA LEU A 16 -34.35 14.47 -15.94
C LEU A 16 -33.16 13.78 -16.65
N LEU A 17 -32.36 14.54 -17.39
CA LEU A 17 -31.11 14.07 -18.00
C LEU A 17 -29.85 14.73 -17.41
N VAL A 18 -30.01 15.70 -16.50
CA VAL A 18 -28.88 16.39 -15.85
C VAL A 18 -28.58 15.79 -14.46
N ASP A 19 -29.57 15.21 -13.77
CA ASP A 19 -29.32 14.62 -12.45
C ASP A 19 -28.61 13.26 -12.50
N ASN A 20 -28.77 12.46 -13.56
CA ASN A 20 -27.99 11.21 -13.71
C ASN A 20 -26.59 11.41 -14.31
N ALA A 21 -26.33 12.54 -14.96
CA ALA A 21 -24.99 12.88 -15.46
C ALA A 21 -24.12 13.53 -14.38
N LEU A 22 -24.73 14.24 -13.42
CA LEU A 22 -24.03 14.84 -12.27
C LEU A 22 -23.83 13.86 -11.09
N LEU A 23 -24.68 12.84 -10.95
CA LEU A 23 -24.49 11.75 -9.97
C LEU A 23 -23.47 10.69 -10.42
N TYR A 24 -22.98 10.78 -11.66
CA TYR A 24 -21.83 10.03 -12.16
C TYR A 24 -20.53 10.86 -12.14
N GLN A 25 -20.37 11.76 -11.18
CA GLN A 25 -19.02 12.05 -10.70
C GLN A 25 -18.49 10.79 -10.01
N LYS A 26 -18.02 9.85 -10.84
CA LYS A 26 -17.21 8.73 -10.42
C LYS A 26 -16.10 9.31 -9.55
N HIS A 27 -16.23 9.17 -8.24
CA HIS A 27 -15.29 9.75 -7.28
C HIS A 27 -13.88 9.40 -7.76
N ARG A 28 -13.13 10.44 -8.15
CA ARG A 28 -11.76 10.27 -8.60
C ARG A 28 -10.89 10.23 -7.38
N PHE A 29 -10.30 9.08 -7.13
CA PHE A 29 -9.32 8.93 -6.07
C PHE A 29 -7.94 9.21 -6.64
N HIS A 30 -7.22 10.10 -5.99
CA HIS A 30 -5.85 10.46 -6.36
C HIS A 30 -4.89 9.77 -5.39
N ALA A 31 -3.96 8.99 -5.93
CA ALA A 31 -2.94 8.28 -5.17
C ALA A 31 -1.53 8.78 -5.50
N LEU A 32 -0.68 8.85 -4.48
CA LEU A 32 0.76 9.04 -4.68
C LEU A 32 1.45 7.68 -4.53
N VAL A 33 2.17 7.24 -5.54
CA VAL A 33 3.00 6.04 -5.47
C VAL A 33 4.44 6.46 -5.23
N LEU A 34 4.92 6.26 -4.00
CA LEU A 34 6.32 6.43 -3.60
C LEU A 34 7.07 5.12 -3.87
N ALA A 35 7.94 5.14 -4.87
CA ALA A 35 8.70 3.98 -5.31
C ALA A 35 10.03 4.45 -5.93
N PRO A 36 11.02 3.56 -6.17
CA PRO A 36 12.23 3.95 -6.89
C PRO A 36 11.93 4.51 -8.29
N SER A 37 12.78 5.40 -8.81
CA SER A 37 12.61 6.05 -10.12
C SER A 37 12.47 5.09 -11.32
N ASN A 38 13.01 3.87 -11.23
CA ASN A 38 12.86 2.84 -12.26
C ASN A 38 11.56 2.03 -12.14
N PHE A 39 10.76 2.22 -11.09
CA PHE A 39 9.49 1.53 -10.91
C PHE A 39 8.51 1.87 -12.03
N ARG A 40 7.83 0.85 -12.55
CA ARG A 40 6.80 0.99 -13.57
C ARG A 40 5.58 0.18 -13.16
N VAL A 41 4.41 0.83 -13.16
CA VAL A 41 3.15 0.13 -12.97
C VAL A 41 2.80 -0.59 -14.27
N ASP A 42 2.45 -1.86 -14.16
CA ASP A 42 1.97 -2.65 -15.28
C ASP A 42 0.79 -1.95 -16.00
N THR A 43 0.77 -2.04 -17.33
CA THR A 43 -0.22 -1.30 -18.14
C THR A 43 -1.65 -1.81 -17.89
N GLU A 44 -1.82 -3.10 -17.64
CA GLU A 44 -3.13 -3.67 -17.33
C GLU A 44 -3.60 -3.23 -15.94
N VAL A 45 -2.69 -3.21 -14.96
CA VAL A 45 -2.97 -2.66 -13.62
C VAL A 45 -3.38 -1.20 -13.71
N GLN A 46 -2.66 -0.38 -14.48
CA GLN A 46 -2.99 1.04 -14.67
C GLN A 46 -4.38 1.21 -15.30
N LYS A 47 -4.69 0.47 -16.37
CA LYS A 47 -6.02 0.48 -17.01
C LYS A 47 -7.12 0.08 -16.02
N ARG A 48 -6.87 -0.93 -15.18
CA ARG A 48 -7.82 -1.41 -14.17
C ARG A 48 -8.03 -0.41 -13.03
N LEU A 49 -7.00 0.30 -12.60
CA LEU A 49 -7.13 1.37 -11.60
C LEU A 49 -7.92 2.55 -12.17
N LEU A 50 -7.60 2.96 -13.39
CA LEU A 50 -8.32 4.04 -14.08
C LEU A 50 -9.79 3.70 -14.32
N SER A 51 -10.10 2.46 -14.71
CA SER A 51 -11.49 2.00 -14.88
C SER A 51 -12.26 1.94 -13.57
N LYS A 52 -11.58 1.96 -12.41
CA LYS A 52 -12.16 2.11 -11.08
C LYS A 52 -12.17 3.55 -10.56
N GLY A 53 -11.71 4.53 -11.36
CA GLY A 53 -11.65 5.94 -10.96
C GLY A 53 -10.43 6.29 -10.10
N ILE A 54 -9.44 5.40 -10.01
CA ILE A 54 -8.19 5.66 -9.30
C ILE A 54 -7.17 6.20 -10.29
N GLN A 55 -6.73 7.43 -10.04
CA GLN A 55 -5.62 8.07 -10.73
C GLN A 55 -4.42 8.09 -9.80
N PHE A 56 -3.23 7.92 -10.34
CA PHE A 56 -2.02 7.95 -9.52
C PHE A 56 -0.89 8.68 -10.22
N VAL A 57 0.01 9.21 -9.40
CA VAL A 57 1.30 9.77 -9.83
C VAL A 57 2.39 8.99 -9.12
N THR A 58 3.45 8.64 -9.85
CA THR A 58 4.65 8.04 -9.27
C THR A 58 5.64 9.13 -8.92
N TYR A 59 6.25 9.04 -7.74
CA TYR A 59 7.31 9.94 -7.28
C TYR A 59 8.43 9.11 -6.65
N ASP A 60 9.67 9.55 -6.85
CA ASP A 60 10.83 8.82 -6.31
C ASP A 60 10.81 8.90 -4.77
N VAL A 61 10.90 7.74 -4.11
CA VAL A 61 10.91 7.63 -2.65
C VAL A 61 12.12 8.29 -2.00
N GLY A 62 13.23 8.44 -2.74
CA GLY A 62 14.45 9.11 -2.27
C GLY A 62 14.43 10.64 -2.36
N GLU A 63 13.44 11.20 -3.05
CA GLU A 63 13.27 12.65 -3.19
C GLU A 63 12.47 13.23 -2.00
N PRO A 64 12.74 14.48 -1.57
CA PRO A 64 12.03 15.07 -0.45
C PRO A 64 10.53 15.22 -0.72
N ILE A 65 9.70 14.73 0.20
CA ILE A 65 8.25 14.99 0.21
C ILE A 65 7.90 16.00 1.30
N SER A 66 6.78 16.70 1.12
CA SER A 66 6.22 17.59 2.13
C SER A 66 4.82 17.14 2.51
N TYR A 67 4.41 17.43 3.74
CA TYR A 67 3.04 17.21 4.19
C TYR A 67 2.00 17.92 3.30
N GLU A 68 2.31 19.13 2.81
CA GLU A 68 1.43 19.87 1.90
C GLU A 68 1.21 19.12 0.59
N MET A 69 2.26 18.49 0.05
CA MET A 69 2.15 17.62 -1.12
C MET A 69 1.30 16.38 -0.82
N LEU A 70 1.50 15.72 0.32
CA LEU A 70 0.75 14.52 0.70
C LEU A 70 -0.76 14.77 0.79
N LYS A 71 -1.17 15.95 1.28
CA LYS A 71 -2.59 16.35 1.39
C LYS A 71 -3.31 16.46 0.04
N LEU A 72 -2.59 16.54 -1.08
CA LEU A 72 -3.21 16.53 -2.41
C LEU A 72 -3.75 15.14 -2.80
N PHE A 73 -3.40 14.10 -2.04
CA PHE A 73 -3.73 12.71 -2.34
C PHE A 73 -4.66 12.12 -1.29
N HIS A 74 -5.54 11.24 -1.74
CA HIS A 74 -6.47 10.49 -0.88
C HIS A 74 -5.76 9.37 -0.13
N PHE A 75 -4.75 8.78 -0.76
CA PHE A 75 -3.89 7.78 -0.13
C PHE A 75 -2.51 7.75 -0.79
N VAL A 76 -1.55 7.21 -0.06
CA VAL A 76 -0.17 7.00 -0.49
C VAL A 76 0.08 5.49 -0.59
N VAL A 77 0.77 5.07 -1.63
CA VAL A 77 1.31 3.72 -1.81
C VAL A 77 2.81 3.83 -1.66
N LEU A 78 3.36 3.28 -0.58
CA LEU A 78 4.80 3.19 -0.35
C LEU A 78 5.29 1.79 -0.71
N ILE A 79 6.16 1.73 -1.73
CA ILE A 79 6.84 0.51 -2.15
C ILE A 79 8.27 0.56 -1.60
N ALA A 80 8.46 -0.10 -0.47
CA ALA A 80 9.73 -0.27 0.20
C ALA A 80 10.54 -1.40 -0.47
N SER A 81 11.27 -1.10 -1.54
CA SER A 81 12.17 -2.08 -2.17
C SER A 81 13.62 -1.93 -1.71
N GLY A 82 14.42 -3.01 -1.79
CA GLY A 82 15.80 -3.17 -1.28
C GLY A 82 16.86 -2.10 -1.57
N ASP A 83 16.51 -1.00 -2.25
CA ASP A 83 17.28 0.25 -2.29
C ASP A 83 16.68 1.32 -1.35
N LEU A 84 16.12 0.88 -0.21
CA LEU A 84 15.93 1.73 0.96
C LEU A 84 17.27 2.15 1.58
N ALA A 85 18.34 2.29 0.78
CA ALA A 85 19.59 2.92 1.17
C ALA A 85 19.37 4.33 1.75
N GLY A 86 18.23 4.97 1.44
CA GLY A 86 17.75 6.19 2.11
C GLY A 86 17.20 5.99 3.55
N PHE A 87 17.22 4.79 4.10
CA PHE A 87 16.82 4.48 5.48
C PHE A 87 17.91 3.76 6.27
N GLN A 88 18.96 3.30 5.58
CA GLN A 88 20.12 2.70 6.21
C GLN A 88 21.12 3.79 6.59
N THR A 89 21.66 3.71 7.82
CA THR A 89 22.71 4.63 8.25
C THR A 89 23.95 4.43 7.37
N PRO A 90 24.41 5.45 6.63
CA PRO A 90 25.54 5.28 5.72
C PRO A 90 26.84 5.03 6.49
N TYR A 91 27.46 3.86 6.30
CA TYR A 91 28.73 3.45 6.93
C TYR A 91 29.98 4.06 6.25
N PHE A 92 29.95 5.31 5.77
CA PHE A 92 30.92 5.97 4.87
C PHE A 92 30.66 5.70 3.37
N VAL A 93 29.81 6.53 2.75
CA VAL A 93 29.45 6.48 1.33
C VAL A 93 29.35 7.89 0.73
N PRO A 94 29.38 8.04 -0.61
CA PRO A 94 29.27 9.33 -1.30
C PRO A 94 28.11 10.22 -0.80
N THR A 95 28.23 11.54 -1.00
CA THR A 95 27.25 12.54 -0.53
C THR A 95 25.82 12.21 -0.94
N GLU A 96 25.59 11.61 -2.11
CA GLU A 96 24.24 11.22 -2.55
C GLU A 96 23.54 10.24 -1.59
N PHE A 97 24.28 9.32 -0.96
CA PHE A 97 23.70 8.35 -0.02
C PHE A 97 23.28 9.03 1.28
N VAL A 98 24.09 9.98 1.77
CA VAL A 98 23.76 10.76 2.98
C VAL A 98 22.52 11.63 2.73
N VAL A 99 22.44 12.28 1.57
CA VAL A 99 21.26 13.08 1.20
C VAL A 99 20.01 12.22 1.10
N ARG A 100 20.09 11.07 0.43
CA ARG A 100 18.98 10.10 0.37
C ARG A 100 18.57 9.62 1.76
N TYR A 101 19.52 9.36 2.65
CA TYR A 101 19.26 8.97 4.02
C TYR A 101 18.45 10.02 4.81
N LEU A 102 18.92 11.27 4.77
CA LEU A 102 18.25 12.38 5.46
C LEU A 102 16.87 12.67 4.86
N ASN A 103 16.72 12.55 3.54
CA ASN A 103 15.44 12.66 2.86
C ASN A 103 14.48 11.55 3.30
N GLY A 104 14.93 10.30 3.32
CA GLY A 104 14.12 9.17 3.79
C GLY A 104 13.59 9.40 5.20
N LYS A 105 14.47 9.75 6.15
CA LYS A 105 14.06 10.06 7.54
C LYS A 105 13.01 11.17 7.62
N ARG A 106 13.20 12.24 6.86
CA ARG A 106 12.21 13.32 6.77
C ARG A 106 10.89 12.80 6.19
N ASN A 107 10.95 12.05 5.09
CA ASN A 107 9.79 11.51 4.39
C ASN A 107 8.95 10.61 5.32
N ILE A 108 9.59 9.74 6.13
CA ILE A 108 8.89 8.95 7.15
C ILE A 108 8.11 9.85 8.12
N SER A 109 8.74 10.91 8.63
CA SER A 109 8.08 11.82 9.57
C SER A 109 6.83 12.47 8.96
N GLU A 110 6.92 12.91 7.70
CA GLU A 110 5.79 13.51 6.98
C GLU A 110 4.69 12.47 6.68
N LEU A 111 5.05 11.23 6.32
CA LEU A 111 4.09 10.14 6.10
C LEU A 111 3.35 9.77 7.39
N LEU A 112 4.06 9.64 8.52
CA LEU A 112 3.46 9.36 9.81
C LEU A 112 2.52 10.49 10.24
N ARG A 113 2.89 11.75 9.98
CA ARG A 113 2.00 12.89 10.20
C ARG A 113 0.75 12.79 9.34
N TYR A 114 0.89 12.52 8.05
CA TYR A 114 -0.23 12.34 7.12
C TYR A 114 -1.20 11.24 7.57
N VAL A 115 -0.67 10.08 8.00
CA VAL A 115 -1.49 8.97 8.52
C VAL A 115 -2.22 9.36 9.80
N ARG A 116 -1.55 10.03 10.75
CA ARG A 116 -2.19 10.51 11.99
C ARG A 116 -3.35 11.48 11.73
N ASP A 117 -3.28 12.25 10.65
CA ASP A 117 -4.32 13.21 10.27
C ASP A 117 -5.44 12.56 9.42
N GLY A 118 -5.44 11.22 9.29
CA GLY A 118 -6.49 10.45 8.60
C GLY A 118 -6.17 10.08 7.15
N GLY A 119 -4.95 10.35 6.69
CA GLY A 119 -4.47 9.92 5.38
C GLY A 119 -4.31 8.40 5.25
N GLY A 120 -4.67 7.85 4.10
CA GLY A 120 -4.51 6.41 3.84
C GLY A 120 -3.09 6.05 3.43
N LEU A 121 -2.48 5.02 4.04
CA LEU A 121 -1.19 4.47 3.64
C LEU A 121 -1.32 2.99 3.28
N PHE A 122 -0.92 2.65 2.06
CA PHE A 122 -0.64 1.28 1.65
C PHE A 122 0.87 1.08 1.67
N PHE A 123 1.35 0.16 2.50
CA PHE A 123 2.76 -0.19 2.60
C PHE A 123 3.00 -1.59 2.02
N MET A 124 3.98 -1.71 1.14
CA MET A 124 4.45 -2.98 0.61
C MET A 124 5.96 -3.00 0.66
N VAL A 125 6.54 -4.08 1.19
CA VAL A 125 7.98 -4.30 1.15
C VAL A 125 8.33 -5.29 0.02
N SER A 126 9.45 -5.04 -0.63
CA SER A 126 10.07 -5.90 -1.63
C SER A 126 11.51 -6.19 -1.20
N MET A 127 11.73 -7.33 -0.57
CA MET A 127 13.05 -7.79 -0.15
C MET A 127 13.66 -8.64 -1.26
N THR A 128 14.22 -7.99 -2.27
CA THR A 128 14.90 -8.64 -3.40
C THR A 128 16.40 -8.84 -3.14
N GLY A 129 16.85 -8.57 -1.91
CA GLY A 129 18.21 -8.63 -1.40
C GLY A 129 18.35 -7.75 -0.15
N ALA A 130 19.40 -7.98 0.65
CA ALA A 130 19.65 -7.27 1.92
C ALA A 130 18.42 -7.31 2.87
N GLY A 131 17.85 -8.50 3.06
CA GLY A 131 16.58 -8.67 3.78
C GLY A 131 16.64 -8.17 5.22
N GLN A 132 17.77 -8.38 5.92
CA GLN A 132 17.98 -7.87 7.28
C GLN A 132 18.00 -6.35 7.32
N GLU A 133 18.81 -5.72 6.47
CA GLU A 133 18.99 -4.28 6.44
C GLU A 133 17.73 -3.56 5.90
N THR A 134 16.98 -4.22 5.01
CA THR A 134 15.66 -3.74 4.57
C THR A 134 14.66 -3.78 5.71
N ALA A 135 14.62 -4.87 6.49
CA ALA A 135 13.73 -4.98 7.65
C ALA A 135 14.04 -3.90 8.71
N GLU A 136 15.31 -3.68 9.02
CA GLU A 136 15.77 -2.61 9.93
C GLU A 136 15.40 -1.22 9.42
N GLY A 137 15.61 -0.94 8.12
CA GLY A 137 15.23 0.35 7.53
C GLY A 137 13.71 0.59 7.56
N CYS A 138 12.90 -0.46 7.43
CA CYS A 138 11.44 -0.36 7.55
C CYS A 138 10.97 -0.20 9.00
N GLU A 139 11.76 -0.64 9.98
CA GLU A 139 11.38 -0.60 11.40
C GLU A 139 11.14 0.84 11.87
N GLU A 140 11.93 1.82 11.41
CA GLU A 140 11.71 3.24 11.76
C GLU A 140 10.31 3.76 11.35
N LEU A 141 9.76 3.30 10.21
CA LEU A 141 8.42 3.68 9.76
C LEU A 141 7.33 2.92 10.52
N LEU A 142 7.55 1.64 10.79
CA LEU A 142 6.53 0.72 11.30
C LEU A 142 6.45 0.68 12.83
N GLN A 143 7.55 0.97 13.52
CA GLN A 143 7.62 0.96 14.99
C GLN A 143 6.65 1.97 15.63
N PRO A 144 6.47 3.21 15.15
CA PRO A 144 5.46 4.12 15.69
C PRO A 144 4.02 3.61 15.52
N LEU A 145 3.82 2.66 14.60
CA LEU A 145 2.54 1.97 14.39
C LEU A 145 2.46 0.67 15.21
N GLY A 146 3.50 0.27 15.94
CA GLY A 146 3.52 -1.02 16.66
C GLY A 146 3.49 -2.21 15.71
N ILE A 147 4.12 -2.09 14.55
CA ILE A 147 4.29 -3.15 13.55
C ILE A 147 5.78 -3.40 13.39
N ARG A 148 6.17 -4.67 13.36
CA ARG A 148 7.54 -5.09 13.04
C ARG A 148 7.56 -5.92 11.79
N LEU A 149 8.62 -5.76 11.02
CA LEU A 149 8.89 -6.53 9.83
C LEU A 149 10.01 -7.52 10.13
N LEU A 150 9.76 -8.80 9.87
CA LEU A 150 10.79 -9.81 10.07
C LEU A 150 11.59 -9.99 8.79
N ALA A 151 12.92 -9.98 8.93
CA ALA A 151 13.83 -10.52 7.94
C ALA A 151 13.72 -12.06 7.96
N ALA A 152 12.68 -12.57 7.32
CA ALA A 152 12.37 -13.99 7.19
C ALA A 152 11.40 -14.19 6.02
N GLN A 153 11.34 -15.42 5.52
CA GLN A 153 10.35 -15.88 4.55
C GLN A 153 9.23 -16.65 5.25
N VAL A 154 7.98 -16.37 4.92
CA VAL A 154 6.87 -17.27 5.27
C VAL A 154 7.00 -18.58 4.49
N ARG A 155 7.01 -19.72 5.19
CA ARG A 155 6.96 -21.07 4.61
C ARG A 155 5.76 -21.84 5.15
N ASP A 156 5.18 -22.66 4.30
CA ASP A 156 4.08 -23.55 4.68
C ASP A 156 4.07 -24.76 3.75
N ASP A 157 4.81 -25.80 4.16
CA ASP A 157 4.95 -27.01 3.36
C ASP A 157 3.65 -27.82 3.31
N ALA A 158 2.83 -27.75 4.36
CA ALA A 158 1.55 -28.46 4.45
C ALA A 158 0.51 -27.91 3.46
N HIS A 159 0.59 -26.61 3.14
CA HIS A 159 -0.31 -25.92 2.21
C HIS A 159 0.41 -25.48 0.93
N SER A 160 1.48 -26.17 0.57
CA SER A 160 2.24 -25.86 -0.63
C SER A 160 1.48 -26.21 -1.92
N THR A 161 1.76 -25.47 -2.99
CA THR A 161 1.28 -25.72 -4.35
C THR A 161 2.38 -25.36 -5.36
N CYS A 162 2.22 -25.80 -6.61
CA CYS A 162 3.17 -25.52 -7.70
C CYS A 162 4.60 -25.93 -7.32
N ASN A 163 4.78 -27.17 -6.88
CA ASN A 163 6.10 -27.75 -6.54
C ASN A 163 6.89 -26.96 -5.46
N GLY A 164 6.23 -26.30 -4.50
CA GLY A 164 6.94 -25.57 -3.43
C GLY A 164 7.08 -24.08 -3.64
N GLU A 165 6.74 -23.56 -4.83
CA GLU A 165 6.93 -22.15 -5.19
C GLU A 165 5.95 -21.21 -4.49
N TYR A 166 4.77 -21.73 -4.17
CA TYR A 166 3.70 -21.00 -3.52
C TYR A 166 3.11 -21.83 -2.37
N ALA A 167 2.47 -21.11 -1.45
CA ALA A 167 1.54 -21.69 -0.50
C ALA A 167 0.22 -20.92 -0.54
N TRP A 168 -0.78 -21.42 0.18
CA TRP A 168 -2.07 -20.77 0.27
C TRP A 168 -2.60 -20.73 1.70
N THR A 169 -3.44 -19.74 1.97
CA THR A 169 -4.14 -19.58 3.25
C THR A 169 -5.63 -19.32 3.04
N THR A 170 -6.43 -19.88 3.95
CA THR A 170 -7.85 -19.53 4.15
C THR A 170 -8.06 -18.85 5.51
N ASN A 171 -6.99 -18.56 6.25
CA ASN A 171 -7.01 -17.86 7.53
C ASN A 171 -7.23 -16.35 7.28
N ILE A 172 -8.48 -16.03 6.92
CA ILE A 172 -8.93 -14.72 6.48
C ILE A 172 -10.02 -14.25 7.42
N ALA A 173 -9.77 -13.14 8.12
CA ALA A 173 -10.76 -12.52 8.98
C ALA A 173 -11.86 -11.85 8.14
N LYS A 174 -13.07 -11.79 8.70
CA LYS A 174 -14.18 -11.05 8.08
C LYS A 174 -13.85 -9.55 8.08
N SER A 175 -13.89 -8.95 6.90
CA SER A 175 -13.66 -7.52 6.69
C SER A 175 -14.34 -7.08 5.39
N PRO A 176 -14.73 -5.80 5.24
CA PRO A 176 -15.26 -5.28 3.98
C PRO A 176 -14.37 -5.57 2.76
N VAL A 177 -13.04 -5.65 2.96
CA VAL A 177 -12.07 -5.91 1.88
C VAL A 177 -11.85 -7.39 1.57
N THR A 178 -12.40 -8.31 2.37
CA THR A 178 -12.28 -9.77 2.17
C THR A 178 -13.59 -10.44 1.75
N VAL A 179 -14.62 -9.65 1.45
CA VAL A 179 -15.92 -10.19 0.99
C VAL A 179 -15.73 -11.01 -0.29
N GLY A 180 -16.15 -12.28 -0.24
CA GLY A 180 -16.04 -13.22 -1.36
C GLY A 180 -14.66 -13.83 -1.57
N VAL A 181 -13.64 -13.42 -0.81
CA VAL A 181 -12.30 -14.03 -0.86
C VAL A 181 -12.35 -15.40 -0.19
N LYS A 182 -12.03 -16.45 -0.94
CA LYS A 182 -12.04 -17.83 -0.45
C LYS A 182 -10.67 -18.31 0.00
N ARG A 183 -9.62 -17.82 -0.65
CA ARG A 183 -8.23 -18.25 -0.48
C ARG A 183 -7.30 -17.17 -1.01
N ILE A 184 -6.14 -17.03 -0.39
CA ILE A 184 -5.03 -16.23 -0.89
C ILE A 184 -3.85 -17.16 -1.17
N VAL A 185 -3.23 -17.00 -2.32
CA VAL A 185 -2.01 -17.71 -2.73
C VAL A 185 -0.86 -16.72 -2.65
N TYR A 186 0.26 -17.11 -2.05
CA TYR A 186 1.42 -16.25 -1.85
C TYR A 186 2.72 -17.02 -2.13
N PRO A 187 3.77 -16.33 -2.62
CA PRO A 187 5.04 -16.95 -2.94
C PRO A 187 5.80 -17.37 -1.67
N THR A 188 6.35 -18.58 -1.70
CA THR A 188 7.17 -19.16 -0.62
C THR A 188 8.64 -19.30 -1.00
N ASN A 189 9.00 -18.91 -2.22
CA ASN A 189 10.37 -18.97 -2.70
C ASN A 189 11.28 -17.99 -1.93
N MET A 190 12.49 -18.48 -1.65
CA MET A 190 13.58 -17.70 -1.07
C MET A 190 14.75 -17.84 -2.06
N LEU A 191 15.10 -16.74 -2.72
CA LEU A 191 16.25 -16.74 -3.63
C LEU A 191 17.52 -16.61 -2.77
N ARG A 192 18.46 -17.53 -2.99
CA ARG A 192 19.39 -17.95 -1.92
C ARG A 192 20.80 -17.39 -2.11
N TRP A 193 21.06 -16.25 -1.47
CA TRP A 193 22.29 -15.91 -0.72
C TRP A 193 22.23 -14.54 -0.02
N ASP A 194 21.22 -13.71 -0.31
CA ASP A 194 21.12 -12.31 0.10
C ASP A 194 19.85 -11.98 0.92
N ASP A 195 19.23 -12.97 1.56
CA ASP A 195 17.99 -12.78 2.31
C ASP A 195 16.86 -12.18 1.45
N ALA A 196 16.77 -12.61 0.19
CA ALA A 196 15.66 -12.24 -0.69
C ALA A 196 14.37 -13.00 -0.31
N TYR A 197 13.46 -12.30 0.35
CA TYR A 197 12.20 -12.83 0.85
C TYR A 197 11.02 -12.35 0.00
N ALA A 198 10.36 -13.30 -0.67
CA ALA A 198 9.18 -13.01 -1.51
C ALA A 198 7.93 -12.67 -0.69
N THR A 199 7.79 -13.26 0.50
CA THR A 199 6.71 -12.94 1.46
C THR A 199 7.30 -12.74 2.85
N ALA A 200 7.64 -11.49 3.16
CA ALA A 200 8.16 -11.10 4.47
C ALA A 200 7.01 -10.99 5.51
N PRO A 201 7.09 -11.67 6.66
CA PRO A 201 6.04 -11.62 7.67
C PRO A 201 6.10 -10.34 8.50
N PHE A 202 4.91 -9.83 8.83
CA PHE A 202 4.72 -8.75 9.79
C PHE A 202 4.29 -9.30 11.15
N VAL A 203 4.81 -8.71 12.22
CA VAL A 203 4.38 -8.92 13.59
C VAL A 203 3.64 -7.68 14.05
N LEU A 204 2.40 -7.87 14.52
CA LEU A 204 1.61 -6.79 15.10
C LEU A 204 1.83 -6.79 16.61
N GLU A 205 2.52 -5.78 17.11
CA GLU A 205 2.79 -5.59 18.54
C GLU A 205 1.68 -4.77 19.21
N SER A 206 1.10 -3.81 18.48
CA SER A 206 -0.07 -3.06 18.94
C SER A 206 -1.36 -3.85 18.72
N LYS A 207 -2.23 -3.84 19.74
CA LYS A 207 -3.58 -4.44 19.69
C LYS A 207 -4.58 -3.60 18.89
N GLU A 208 -4.21 -2.40 18.48
CA GLU A 208 -5.04 -1.53 17.65
C GLU A 208 -5.18 -2.07 16.22
N TRP A 209 -4.23 -2.92 15.79
CA TRP A 209 -4.26 -3.55 14.48
C TRP A 209 -4.98 -4.88 14.51
N GLN A 210 -5.88 -5.06 13.53
CA GLN A 210 -6.48 -6.34 13.24
C GLN A 210 -5.79 -6.98 12.03
N PRO A 211 -5.15 -8.15 12.20
CA PRO A 211 -4.66 -8.93 11.06
C PRO A 211 -5.84 -9.47 10.26
N ILE A 212 -5.95 -9.06 8.99
CA ILE A 212 -7.03 -9.50 8.09
C ILE A 212 -6.69 -10.83 7.40
N VAL A 213 -5.42 -11.06 7.10
CA VAL A 213 -4.92 -12.29 6.48
C VAL A 213 -3.74 -12.79 7.32
N LYS A 214 -3.71 -14.09 7.59
CA LYS A 214 -2.60 -14.76 8.28
C LYS A 214 -2.19 -16.01 7.50
N GLY A 215 -1.00 -16.53 7.78
CA GLY A 215 -0.65 -17.91 7.41
C GLY A 215 -1.60 -18.91 8.09
N MET A 216 -1.61 -20.14 7.59
CA MET A 216 -2.24 -21.26 8.29
C MET A 216 -1.47 -21.57 9.59
N PRO A 217 -2.02 -22.34 10.54
CA PRO A 217 -1.32 -22.68 11.79
C PRO A 217 0.07 -23.32 11.60
N GLU A 218 0.27 -24.04 10.49
CA GLU A 218 1.51 -24.71 10.09
C GLU A 218 2.51 -23.76 9.42
N SER A 219 2.08 -22.55 9.05
CA SER A 219 2.96 -21.55 8.47
C SER A 219 4.01 -21.08 9.49
N VAL A 220 5.27 -21.05 9.07
CA VAL A 220 6.41 -20.61 9.89
C VAL A 220 7.18 -19.48 9.23
N ALA A 221 7.86 -18.65 10.02
CA ALA A 221 8.86 -17.71 9.53
C ALA A 221 10.23 -18.41 9.53
N ALA A 222 10.86 -18.52 8.36
CA ALA A 222 12.14 -19.20 8.19
C ALA A 222 13.21 -18.24 7.67
N ARG A 223 14.44 -18.40 8.14
CA ARG A 223 15.65 -17.73 7.62
C ARG A 223 16.49 -18.72 6.80
N GLY A 224 17.33 -18.20 5.91
CA GLY A 224 18.10 -18.97 4.92
C GLY A 224 19.33 -19.69 5.44
#